data_AF-A0A8D2F0Z7-F1
#
_entry.id   AF-A0A8D2F0Z7-F1
#
_cell.length_a   1.000
_cell.length_b   1.000
_cell.length_c   1.000
_cell.angle_alpha   90.00
_cell.angle_beta   90.00
_cell.angle_gamma   90.00
#
_symmetry.space_group_name_H-M   'P 1'
#
loop_
_entity.id
_entity.type
_entity.pdbx_description
1 polymer ?
#
loop_
_entity_poly.entity_id
_entity_poly.type
_entity_poly.pdbx_seq_one_letter_code
_entity_poly.pdbx_strand_id
1 'polypeptide(L)'
;MEETYTDSLDPEKLLQCPYDKNHQIRACRFPYHLIKCRKNHPDVASKLATCPFNARHQVPRAEISHHISSCDDRSCIEQDVVNQTRSLRQETLAESTWQCPPCDEDWDKDLWEQTSTPFVWGTTHYSDNNSPASNIVTEHKNNLASGMRVPKSLPYVLPWKNNGNAQ
;
A
#
# COMPACT_ATOMS: atom_id res chain seq x y z
N MET A 1 -26.85 34.13 29.11
CA MET A 1 -26.25 32.82 29.41
C MET A 1 -25.95 32.22 28.07
N GLU A 2 -24.72 32.41 27.57
CA GLU A 2 -24.27 31.78 26.33
C GLU A 2 -23.95 30.33 26.68
N GLU A 3 -24.90 29.43 26.43
CA GLU A 3 -24.59 28.00 26.45
C GLU A 3 -23.69 27.73 25.25
N THR A 4 -22.41 27.52 25.52
CA THR A 4 -21.44 27.05 24.53
C THR A 4 -21.89 25.67 24.06
N TYR A 5 -22.69 25.63 23.00
CA TYR A 5 -23.06 24.41 22.29
C TYR A 5 -21.79 23.80 21.71
N THR A 6 -21.12 22.96 22.50
CA THR A 6 -19.98 22.18 22.02
C THR A 6 -20.54 21.09 21.12
N ASP A 7 -20.51 21.34 19.81
CA ASP A 7 -20.83 20.33 18.82
C ASP A 7 -19.87 19.15 18.99
N SER A 8 -20.42 18.01 19.38
CA SER A 8 -19.65 16.77 19.58
C SER A 8 -19.03 16.25 18.29
N LEU A 9 -19.49 16.74 17.14
CA LEU A 9 -19.07 16.32 15.80
C LEU A 9 -18.15 17.34 15.12
N ASP A 10 -17.66 18.36 15.83
CA ASP A 10 -16.74 19.34 15.26
C ASP A 10 -15.43 18.67 14.78
N PRO A 11 -15.12 18.70 13.47
CA PRO A 11 -13.91 18.11 12.92
C PRO A 11 -12.62 18.80 13.38
N GLU A 12 -12.70 20.06 13.82
CA GLU A 12 -11.55 20.84 14.30
C GLU A 12 -11.26 20.63 15.79
N LYS A 13 -12.20 20.04 16.53
CA LYS A 13 -12.05 19.72 17.95
C LYS A 13 -10.77 18.96 18.22
N LEU A 14 -9.96 19.47 19.14
CA LEU A 14 -8.72 18.84 19.56
C LEU A 14 -9.00 17.71 20.56
N LEU A 15 -8.45 16.54 20.26
CA LEU A 15 -8.52 15.34 21.08
C LEU A 15 -7.13 14.99 21.58
N GLN A 16 -7.05 14.59 22.86
CA GLN A 16 -5.80 14.15 23.45
C GLN A 16 -5.48 12.71 23.04
N CYS A 17 -4.22 12.43 22.73
CA CYS A 17 -3.79 11.08 22.38
C CYS A 17 -3.72 10.16 23.61
N PRO A 18 -4.19 8.90 23.52
CA PRO A 18 -4.07 7.91 24.61
C PRO A 18 -2.65 7.40 24.84
N TYR A 19 -1.79 7.49 23.83
CA TYR A 19 -0.39 7.04 23.92
C TYR A 19 0.53 8.09 24.54
N ASP A 20 0.24 9.37 24.32
CA ASP A 20 1.03 10.50 24.81
C ASP A 20 0.13 11.69 25.15
N LYS A 21 0.24 12.18 26.38
CA LYS A 21 -0.57 13.30 26.89
C LYS A 21 -0.20 14.63 26.25
N ASN A 22 0.98 14.75 25.66
CA ASN A 22 1.45 15.97 25.02
C ASN A 22 0.87 16.17 23.61
N HIS A 23 0.28 15.12 23.02
CA HIS A 23 -0.34 15.21 21.70
C HIS A 23 -1.80 15.64 21.78
N GLN A 24 -2.10 16.79 21.19
CA GLN A 24 -3.45 17.26 20.90
C GLN A 24 -3.67 17.28 19.38
N ILE A 25 -4.64 16.50 18.91
CA ILE A 25 -4.84 16.23 17.49
C ILE A 25 -6.29 16.50 17.13
N ARG A 26 -6.53 17.17 16.00
CA ARG A 26 -7.88 17.41 15.49
C ARG A 26 -8.63 16.11 15.26
N ALA A 27 -9.94 16.09 15.55
CA ALA A 27 -10.79 14.92 15.44
C ALA A 27 -10.69 14.25 14.06
N CYS A 28 -10.68 15.05 12.98
CA CYS A 28 -10.56 14.55 11.61
C CYS A 28 -9.24 13.81 11.30
N ARG A 29 -8.14 14.11 12.03
CA ARG A 29 -6.83 13.48 11.84
C ARG A 29 -6.52 12.41 12.88
N PHE A 30 -7.38 12.24 13.89
CA PHE A 30 -7.15 11.36 15.01
C PHE A 30 -6.92 9.89 14.61
N PRO A 31 -7.71 9.27 13.71
CA PRO A 31 -7.48 7.88 13.31
C PRO A 31 -6.10 7.67 12.67
N TYR A 32 -5.70 8.57 11.77
CA TYR A 32 -4.39 8.52 11.13
C TYR A 32 -3.24 8.70 12.14
N HIS A 33 -3.43 9.58 13.12
CA HIS A 33 -2.45 9.79 14.19
C HIS A 33 -2.29 8.52 15.03
N LEU A 34 -3.38 7.87 15.45
CA LEU A 34 -3.33 6.66 16.28
C LEU A 34 -2.49 5.55 15.64
N ILE A 35 -2.59 5.35 14.32
CA ILE A 35 -1.80 4.33 13.60
C ILE A 35 -0.30 4.61 13.70
N LYS A 36 0.11 5.87 13.53
CA LYS A 36 1.53 6.28 13.57
C LYS A 36 2.06 6.29 15.00
N CYS A 37 1.30 6.90 15.93
CA CYS A 37 1.70 7.06 17.32
C CYS A 37 1.83 5.69 18.02
N ARG A 38 0.94 4.74 17.72
CA ARG A 38 1.04 3.35 18.21
C ARG A 38 2.39 2.69 17.89
N LYS A 39 3.00 2.98 16.73
CA LYS A 39 4.30 2.40 16.35
C LYS A 39 5.45 2.97 17.19
N ASN A 40 5.32 4.21 17.65
CA ASN A 40 6.35 4.90 18.42
C ASN A 40 6.27 4.58 19.94
N HIS A 41 5.11 4.12 20.42
CA HIS A 41 4.86 3.80 21.83
C HIS A 41 4.39 2.35 22.02
N PRO A 42 5.25 1.34 21.74
CA PRO A 42 4.86 -0.07 21.79
C PRO A 42 4.48 -0.54 23.19
N ASP A 43 5.05 0.05 24.23
CA ASP A 43 4.81 -0.25 25.64
C ASP A 43 3.38 0.10 26.06
N VAL A 44 2.90 1.29 25.70
CA VAL A 44 1.51 1.71 25.95
C VAL A 44 0.55 0.98 25.01
N ALA A 45 0.94 0.81 23.73
CA ALA A 45 0.15 0.08 22.74
C ALA A 45 -0.13 -1.38 23.14
N SER A 46 0.78 -2.02 23.86
CA SER A 46 0.57 -3.38 24.36
C SER A 46 -0.58 -3.45 25.39
N LYS A 47 -0.84 -2.37 26.12
CA LYS A 47 -1.83 -2.31 27.20
C LYS A 47 -3.21 -1.85 26.71
N LEU A 48 -3.26 -1.17 25.58
CA LEU A 48 -4.48 -0.67 24.96
C LEU A 48 -4.96 -1.60 23.83
N ALA A 49 -6.27 -1.67 23.65
CA ALA A 49 -6.96 -2.31 22.54
C ALA A 49 -7.82 -1.28 21.82
N THR A 50 -7.94 -1.45 20.50
CA THR A 50 -8.80 -0.62 19.67
C THR A 50 -10.19 -1.21 19.63
N CYS A 51 -11.22 -0.38 19.79
CA CYS A 51 -12.61 -0.81 19.66
C CYS A 51 -12.90 -1.29 18.23
N PRO A 52 -13.65 -2.39 18.05
CA PRO A 52 -14.05 -2.87 16.73
C PRO A 52 -15.03 -1.93 16.01
N PHE A 53 -15.79 -1.12 16.74
CA PHE A 53 -16.80 -0.23 16.17
C PHE A 53 -16.27 1.15 15.80
N ASN A 54 -15.30 1.66 16.57
CA ASN A 54 -14.71 2.98 16.32
C ASN A 54 -13.20 2.98 16.61
N ALA A 55 -12.41 3.19 15.56
CA ALA A 55 -10.95 3.22 15.66
C ALA A 55 -10.40 4.35 16.55
N ARG A 56 -11.20 5.36 16.89
CA ARG A 56 -10.83 6.44 17.83
C ARG A 56 -10.81 5.95 19.28
N HIS A 57 -11.59 4.93 19.62
CA HIS A 57 -11.64 4.39 20.97
C HIS A 57 -10.43 3.47 21.22
N GLN A 58 -9.56 3.93 22.11
CA GLN A 58 -8.47 3.14 22.66
C GLN A 58 -8.77 2.87 24.13
N VAL A 59 -8.97 1.62 24.49
CA VAL A 59 -9.43 1.19 25.81
C VAL A 59 -8.40 0.22 26.40
N PRO A 60 -8.17 0.20 27.72
CA PRO A 60 -7.35 -0.84 28.33
C PRO A 60 -7.80 -2.24 27.93
N ARG A 61 -6.85 -3.13 27.61
CA ARG A 61 -7.13 -4.51 27.18
C ARG A 61 -8.03 -5.28 28.15
N ALA A 62 -7.89 -5.02 29.45
CA ALA A 62 -8.70 -5.67 30.48
C ALA A 62 -10.18 -5.27 30.43
N GLU A 63 -10.48 -4.07 29.92
CA GLU A 63 -11.81 -3.46 29.95
C GLU A 63 -12.52 -3.50 28.59
N ILE A 64 -11.82 -3.94 27.54
CA ILE A 64 -12.35 -3.93 26.16
C ILE A 64 -13.66 -4.71 26.04
N SER A 65 -13.83 -5.82 26.75
CA SER A 65 -15.05 -6.62 26.72
C SER A 65 -16.26 -5.85 27.26
N HIS A 66 -16.05 -5.10 28.34
CA HIS A 66 -17.10 -4.23 28.90
C HIS A 66 -17.38 -3.05 27.97
N HIS A 67 -16.34 -2.45 27.39
CA HIS A 67 -16.53 -1.39 26.40
C HIS A 67 -17.34 -1.85 25.19
N ILE A 68 -17.06 -3.04 24.64
CA ILE A 68 -17.79 -3.58 23.48
C ILE A 68 -19.29 -3.72 23.78
N SER A 69 -19.68 -4.12 25.00
CA SER A 69 -21.10 -4.27 25.33
C SER A 69 -21.81 -2.94 25.49
N SER A 70 -21.12 -1.88 25.92
CA SER A 70 -21.68 -0.56 26.23
C SER A 70 -21.22 0.57 25.30
N CYS A 71 -20.65 0.26 24.13
CA CYS A 71 -20.11 1.27 23.22
C CYS A 71 -21.24 2.01 22.50
N ASP A 72 -21.23 3.35 22.54
CA ASP A 72 -22.25 4.18 21.88
C ASP A 72 -22.32 3.93 20.35
N ASP A 73 -21.16 3.76 19.72
CA ASP A 73 -21.07 3.51 18.27
C ASP A 73 -21.55 2.10 17.83
N ARG A 74 -21.86 1.22 18.78
CA ARG A 74 -22.33 -0.15 18.49
C ARG A 74 -23.68 -0.13 17.75
N SER A 75 -24.61 0.72 18.20
CA SER A 75 -25.97 0.77 17.67
C SER A 75 -26.01 1.18 16.19
N CYS A 76 -25.12 2.06 15.76
CA CYS A 76 -25.05 2.53 14.38
C CYS A 76 -24.73 1.38 13.41
N ILE A 77 -23.75 0.54 13.77
CA ILE A 77 -23.31 -0.57 12.93
C ILE A 77 -24.33 -1.72 12.95
N GLU A 78 -24.89 -2.05 14.11
CA GLU A 78 -25.92 -3.09 14.20
C GLU A 78 -27.15 -2.75 13.34
N GLN A 79 -27.57 -1.48 13.34
CA GLN A 79 -28.68 -1.02 12.51
C GLN A 79 -28.38 -1.15 11.01
N ASP A 80 -27.16 -0.80 10.58
CA ASP A 80 -26.74 -0.92 9.17
C ASP A 80 -26.70 -2.38 8.71
N VAL A 81 -26.20 -3.31 9.55
CA VAL A 81 -26.20 -4.74 9.24
C VAL A 81 -27.63 -5.28 9.14
N VAL A 82 -28.53 -4.88 10.04
CA VAL A 82 -29.95 -5.26 9.96
C VAL A 82 -30.60 -4.70 8.69
N ASN A 83 -30.33 -3.45 8.34
CA ASN A 83 -30.85 -2.84 7.13
C ASN A 83 -30.32 -3.54 5.86
N GLN A 84 -29.02 -3.89 5.83
CA GLN A 84 -28.40 -4.60 4.72
C GLN A 84 -28.89 -6.04 4.58
N THR A 85 -29.08 -6.75 5.69
CA THR A 85 -29.68 -8.10 5.65
C THR A 85 -31.15 -8.06 5.23
N ARG A 86 -31.89 -7.01 5.60
CA ARG A 86 -33.25 -6.77 5.09
C ARG A 86 -33.25 -6.45 3.60
N SER A 87 -32.34 -5.59 3.12
CA SER A 87 -32.23 -5.29 1.69
C SER A 87 -31.84 -6.53 0.88
N LEU A 88 -30.86 -7.32 1.34
CA LEU A 88 -30.46 -8.59 0.72
C LEU A 88 -31.59 -9.62 0.72
N ARG A 89 -32.39 -9.70 1.80
CA ARG A 89 -33.60 -10.55 1.83
C ARG A 89 -34.70 -10.06 0.89
N GLN A 90 -34.78 -8.76 0.67
CA GLN A 90 -35.72 -8.17 -0.28
C GLN A 90 -35.22 -8.30 -1.73
N GLU A 91 -33.91 -8.45 -1.89
CA GLU A 91 -33.17 -8.70 -3.14
C GLU A 91 -32.83 -10.19 -3.33
N THR A 92 -33.57 -11.11 -2.69
CA THR A 92 -33.58 -12.51 -3.13
C THR A 92 -34.40 -12.61 -4.42
N LEU A 93 -33.78 -12.34 -5.58
CA LEU A 93 -33.97 -13.12 -6.83
C LEU A 93 -33.23 -12.57 -8.07
N ALA A 94 -32.42 -11.53 -7.99
CA ALA A 94 -31.65 -11.08 -9.15
C ALA A 94 -30.26 -11.71 -9.13
N GLU A 95 -30.19 -12.98 -9.52
CA GLU A 95 -28.90 -13.62 -9.79
C GLU A 95 -28.21 -12.84 -10.92
N SER A 96 -27.02 -12.33 -10.62
CA SER A 96 -26.21 -11.55 -11.56
C SER A 96 -25.99 -12.36 -12.83
N THR A 97 -26.74 -12.04 -13.90
CA THR A 97 -26.59 -12.62 -15.25
C THR A 97 -25.32 -12.13 -15.95
N TRP A 98 -24.54 -11.26 -15.31
CA TRP A 98 -23.30 -10.74 -15.89
C TRP A 98 -22.30 -11.88 -16.17
N GLN A 99 -21.98 -12.03 -17.44
CA GLN A 99 -20.90 -12.88 -17.94
C GLN A 99 -19.77 -11.95 -18.34
N CYS A 100 -18.55 -12.21 -17.85
CA CYS A 100 -17.38 -11.49 -18.35
C CYS A 100 -17.25 -11.80 -19.86
N PRO A 101 -17.21 -10.79 -20.74
CA PRO A 101 -16.93 -11.03 -22.14
C PRO A 101 -15.57 -11.71 -22.29
N PRO A 102 -15.39 -12.57 -23.30
CA PRO A 102 -14.10 -13.19 -23.59
C PRO A 102 -13.02 -12.10 -23.66
N CYS A 103 -11.91 -12.31 -22.96
CA CYS A 103 -10.75 -11.43 -23.05
C CYS A 103 -10.00 -11.81 -24.33
N ASP A 104 -10.10 -10.98 -25.38
CA ASP A 104 -9.37 -11.19 -26.65
C ASP A 104 -7.88 -10.80 -26.54
N GLU A 105 -7.46 -10.20 -25.42
CA GLU A 105 -6.09 -9.79 -25.14
C GLU A 105 -5.36 -10.84 -24.28
N ASP A 106 -4.83 -11.87 -24.93
CA ASP A 106 -3.90 -12.83 -24.32
C ASP A 106 -2.48 -12.25 -24.32
N TRP A 107 -2.02 -11.72 -23.18
CA TRP A 107 -0.65 -11.18 -23.02
C TRP A 107 0.44 -12.26 -23.15
N ASP A 108 0.05 -13.54 -23.09
CA ASP A 108 0.92 -14.70 -23.32
C ASP A 108 1.13 -15.00 -24.82
N LYS A 109 0.40 -14.32 -25.71
CA LYS A 109 0.48 -14.54 -27.15
C LYS A 109 1.77 -13.98 -27.78
N ASP A 110 2.36 -12.97 -27.15
CA ASP A 110 3.62 -12.36 -27.58
C ASP A 110 4.85 -13.23 -27.28
N LEU A 111 4.70 -14.32 -26.51
CA LEU A 111 5.80 -15.21 -26.13
C LEU A 111 6.16 -16.24 -27.22
N TRP A 112 5.20 -16.65 -28.06
CA TRP A 112 5.43 -17.68 -29.07
C TRP A 112 5.72 -17.12 -30.47
N GLU A 113 5.39 -15.85 -30.74
CA GLU A 113 5.78 -15.16 -31.99
C GLU A 113 7.18 -14.55 -31.91
N GLN A 114 7.74 -14.37 -30.71
CA GLN A 114 9.13 -13.96 -30.52
C GLN A 114 10.06 -15.18 -30.48
N THR A 115 10.33 -15.77 -31.65
CA THR A 115 11.59 -16.51 -31.87
C THR A 115 12.81 -15.57 -31.87
N SER A 116 12.63 -14.30 -31.55
CA SER A 116 13.69 -13.33 -31.33
C SER A 116 14.45 -13.72 -30.08
N THR A 117 15.73 -14.03 -30.28
CA THR A 117 16.75 -14.27 -29.26
C THR A 117 16.46 -13.53 -27.95
N PRO A 118 16.50 -14.21 -26.80
CA PRO A 118 16.19 -13.60 -25.52
C PRO A 118 17.04 -12.35 -25.32
N PHE A 119 16.41 -11.26 -24.90
CA PHE A 119 17.16 -10.05 -24.57
C PHE A 119 18.05 -10.39 -23.36
N VAL A 120 19.36 -10.41 -23.59
CA VAL A 120 20.35 -10.58 -22.51
C VAL A 120 20.88 -9.19 -22.19
N TRP A 121 20.55 -8.70 -20.99
CA TRP A 121 21.04 -7.41 -20.53
C TRP A 121 22.57 -7.42 -20.44
N GLY A 122 23.23 -6.65 -21.31
CA GLY A 122 24.69 -6.49 -21.33
C GLY A 122 25.43 -7.14 -22.50
N THR A 123 24.74 -7.77 -23.45
CA THR A 123 25.36 -8.41 -24.61
C THR A 123 25.06 -7.64 -25.90
N THR A 124 26.10 -7.09 -26.54
CA THR A 124 25.98 -6.49 -27.88
C THR A 124 26.07 -7.61 -28.92
N HIS A 125 24.97 -7.95 -29.59
CA HIS A 125 25.00 -8.89 -30.72
C HIS A 125 25.42 -8.14 -31.99
N TYR A 126 26.56 -8.51 -32.56
CA TYR A 126 26.95 -8.13 -33.92
C TYR A 126 26.20 -9.04 -34.88
N SER A 127 25.36 -8.47 -35.75
CA SER A 127 24.77 -9.21 -36.87
C SER A 127 25.79 -9.26 -38.01
N ASP A 128 26.44 -10.40 -38.17
CA ASP A 128 27.37 -10.64 -39.27
C ASP A 128 26.61 -10.72 -40.61
N ASN A 129 26.89 -9.77 -41.50
CA ASN A 129 26.68 -9.91 -42.93
C ASN A 129 27.91 -9.38 -43.68
N ASN A 130 28.74 -10.34 -44.11
CA ASN A 130 29.73 -10.33 -45.20
C ASN A 130 30.66 -9.12 -45.46
N SER A 131 31.97 -9.45 -45.40
CA SER A 131 33.15 -8.87 -46.09
C SER A 131 33.94 -7.75 -45.40
N PRO A 132 35.27 -7.64 -45.68
CA PRO A 132 36.27 -7.63 -44.63
C PRO A 132 36.91 -6.25 -44.40
N ALA A 133 37.54 -6.14 -43.22
CA ALA A 133 38.52 -5.13 -42.84
C ALA A 133 38.01 -3.67 -42.74
N SER A 134 37.66 -3.27 -41.51
CA SER A 134 38.27 -2.10 -40.86
C SER A 134 37.75 -2.00 -39.43
N ASN A 135 38.69 -1.90 -38.48
CA ASN A 135 38.37 -1.69 -37.07
C ASN A 135 37.74 -0.29 -36.89
N ILE A 136 36.43 -0.22 -36.74
CA ILE A 136 35.73 0.98 -36.29
C ILE A 136 34.77 0.57 -35.18
N VAL A 137 35.17 0.83 -33.94
CA VAL A 137 34.29 0.81 -32.77
C VAL A 137 33.21 1.87 -33.00
N THR A 138 32.03 1.44 -33.44
CA THR A 138 30.84 2.30 -33.48
C THR A 138 30.23 2.31 -32.08
N GLU A 139 30.64 3.29 -31.28
CA GLU A 139 29.97 3.63 -30.02
C GLU A 139 28.52 4.02 -30.34
N HIS A 140 27.55 3.32 -29.74
CA HIS A 140 26.14 3.70 -29.79
C HIS A 140 26.00 5.08 -29.12
N LYS A 141 25.78 6.12 -29.93
CA LYS A 141 25.61 7.50 -29.49
C LYS A 141 24.26 7.68 -28.81
N ASN A 142 24.24 7.43 -27.50
CA ASN A 142 23.11 7.76 -26.65
C ASN A 142 23.15 9.28 -26.39
N ASN A 143 22.22 10.06 -26.94
CA ASN A 143 22.21 11.54 -26.82
C ASN A 143 21.85 12.06 -25.41
N LEU A 144 21.85 11.22 -24.37
CA LEU A 144 21.60 11.64 -22.99
C LEU A 144 22.81 12.40 -22.41
N ALA A 145 22.54 13.52 -21.75
CA ALA A 145 23.53 14.32 -21.04
C ALA A 145 24.31 13.48 -20.01
N SER A 146 25.58 13.81 -19.80
CA SER A 146 26.52 13.02 -18.96
C SER A 146 26.00 12.78 -17.53
N GLY A 147 25.19 13.69 -16.98
CA GLY A 147 24.59 13.57 -15.65
C GLY A 147 23.30 12.72 -15.57
N MET A 148 22.77 12.26 -16.70
CA MET A 148 21.57 11.42 -16.78
C MET A 148 21.88 9.97 -17.14
N ARG A 149 23.16 9.62 -17.36
CA ARG A 149 23.59 8.26 -17.68
C ARG A 149 23.85 7.47 -16.40
N VAL A 150 23.42 6.21 -16.38
CA VAL A 150 23.82 5.29 -15.32
C VAL A 150 25.35 5.13 -15.34
N PRO A 151 26.02 5.17 -14.17
CA PRO A 151 27.46 4.94 -14.09
C PRO A 151 27.82 3.58 -14.72
N LYS A 152 28.86 3.56 -15.58
CA LYS A 152 29.34 2.33 -16.23
C LYS A 152 29.89 1.29 -15.24
N SER A 153 30.18 1.72 -14.01
CA SER A 153 30.53 0.87 -12.89
C SER A 153 29.81 1.38 -11.64
N LEU A 154 29.32 0.44 -10.83
CA LEU A 154 28.77 0.78 -9.52
C LEU A 154 29.93 1.24 -8.61
N PRO A 155 29.77 2.32 -7.84
CA PRO A 155 30.82 2.82 -6.94
C PRO A 155 31.13 1.87 -5.78
N TYR A 156 30.33 0.81 -5.59
CA TYR A 156 30.52 -0.19 -4.57
C TYR A 156 30.21 -1.60 -5.11
N VAL A 157 30.95 -2.59 -4.63
CA VAL A 157 30.78 -4.01 -4.98
C VAL A 157 29.57 -4.55 -4.22
N LEU A 158 28.54 -5.00 -4.94
CA LEU A 158 27.38 -5.61 -4.31
C LEU A 158 27.78 -6.94 -3.63
N PRO A 159 27.34 -7.20 -2.39
CA PRO A 159 27.80 -8.35 -1.58
C PRO A 159 27.64 -9.73 -2.23
N TRP A 160 26.71 -9.87 -3.17
CA TRP A 160 26.38 -11.12 -3.86
C TRP A 160 27.18 -11.36 -5.16
N LYS A 161 28.04 -10.42 -5.55
CA LYS A 161 28.85 -10.47 -6.79
C LYS A 161 30.33 -10.83 -6.54
N ASN A 162 30.63 -11.47 -5.42
CA ASN A 162 31.93 -12.12 -5.21
C ASN A 162 31.95 -13.47 -5.94
N ASN A 163 32.39 -13.46 -7.19
CA ASN A 163 32.79 -14.69 -7.87
C ASN A 163 34.05 -15.23 -7.20
N GLY A 164 33.89 -16.28 -6.41
CA GLY A 164 35.00 -17.11 -5.96
C GLY A 164 35.61 -17.84 -7.15
N ASN A 165 36.71 -17.32 -7.68
CA ASN A 165 37.70 -18.12 -8.41
C ASN A 165 38.85 -18.40 -7.45
N ALA A 166 38.71 -19.50 -6.71
CA ALA A 166 39.80 -20.16 -6.02
C ALA A 166 39.90 -21.59 -6.57
N GLN A 167 40.62 -21.75 -7.69
CA GLN A 167 41.78 -22.64 -7.85
C GLN A 167 42.25 -22.63 -9.31
#